data_AF-A0A526VF16-F1
#
_entry.id   AF-A0A526VF16-F1
#
_cell.length_a   1.000
_cell.length_b   1.000
_cell.length_c   1.000
_cell.angle_alpha   90.00
_cell.angle_beta   90.00
_cell.angle_gamma   90.00
#
_symmetry.space_group_name_H-M   'P 1'
#
loop_
_entity.id
_entity.type
_entity.pdbx_description
1 polymer ?
#
loop_
_entity_poly.entity_id
_entity_poly.type
_entity_poly.pdbx_seq_one_letter_code
_entity_poly.pdbx_strand_id
1 'polypeptide(L)'
;MLGFAMVDEHGGGRARTPAFVKNQRGVKNWKEVSAWLEWRGIEDIECITPDQAGVARGKMMPSKKFTSNTSLALPSAVFMTT
;
A
#
# COMPACT_ATOMS: atom_id res chain seq x y z
N MET A 1 37.43 15.78 31.45
CA MET A 1 36.77 16.03 30.16
C MET A 1 36.83 14.72 29.38
N LEU A 2 35.94 13.75 29.65
CA LEU A 2 34.61 13.59 29.01
C LEU A 2 34.62 14.06 27.54
N GLY A 3 34.48 13.20 26.53
CA GLY A 3 34.19 11.78 26.61
C GLY A 3 34.12 11.03 25.27
N PHE A 4 33.88 9.73 25.46
CA PHE A 4 33.24 8.76 24.58
C PHE A 4 33.97 8.35 23.30
N ALA A 5 34.97 7.47 23.49
CA ALA A 5 35.19 6.39 22.56
C ALA A 5 33.92 5.54 22.45
N MET A 6 33.39 5.39 21.24
CA MET A 6 32.55 4.25 20.86
C MET A 6 33.21 3.61 19.65
N VAL A 7 34.22 2.81 19.96
CA VAL A 7 34.56 1.61 19.21
C VAL A 7 33.28 0.81 18.98
N ASP A 8 32.98 0.46 17.74
CA ASP A 8 32.55 -0.90 17.41
C ASP A 8 32.83 -1.20 15.93
N GLU A 9 33.73 -2.17 15.74
CA GLU A 9 33.95 -2.97 14.53
C GLU A 9 32.73 -3.87 14.27
N HIS A 10 32.53 -4.29 13.01
CA HIS A 10 31.59 -5.34 12.58
C HIS A 10 30.08 -5.14 12.86
N GLY A 11 29.34 -4.44 11.98
CA GLY A 11 27.88 -4.40 12.13
C GLY A 11 27.05 -3.87 10.96
N GLY A 12 26.37 -4.78 10.27
CA GLY A 12 25.04 -4.58 9.66
C GLY A 12 24.87 -3.40 8.69
N GLY A 13 25.05 -3.65 7.40
CA GLY A 13 24.61 -2.71 6.35
C GLY A 13 23.14 -2.35 6.58
N ARG A 14 22.85 -1.08 6.90
CA ARG A 14 21.48 -0.54 6.94
C ARG A 14 20.78 -0.94 5.65
N ALA A 15 19.81 -1.85 5.75
CA ALA A 15 19.01 -2.29 4.61
C ALA A 15 18.50 -1.04 3.90
N ARG A 16 19.00 -0.77 2.69
CA ARG A 16 18.62 0.42 1.93
C ARG A 16 17.13 0.34 1.69
N THR A 17 16.36 1.22 2.33
CA THR A 17 14.92 1.28 2.11
C THR A 17 14.69 1.46 0.60
N PRO A 18 13.92 0.57 -0.04
CA PRO A 18 13.86 0.55 -1.50
C PRO A 18 13.22 1.84 -2.02
N ALA A 19 13.70 2.35 -3.16
CA ALA A 19 13.27 3.67 -3.67
C ALA A 19 11.76 3.74 -3.93
N PHE A 20 11.11 2.62 -4.25
CA PHE A 20 9.68 2.57 -4.55
C PHE A 20 8.78 2.94 -3.36
N VAL A 21 9.19 2.67 -2.11
CA VAL A 21 8.35 3.01 -0.93
C VAL A 21 8.25 4.52 -0.70
N LYS A 22 9.21 5.29 -1.22
CA LYS A 22 9.21 6.76 -1.14
C LYS A 22 8.29 7.42 -2.17
N ASN A 23 7.79 6.66 -3.16
CA ASN A 23 6.90 7.23 -4.17
C ASN A 23 5.56 7.64 -3.54
N GLN A 24 5.05 8.83 -3.90
CA GLN A 24 3.80 9.37 -3.39
C GLN A 24 2.57 8.77 -4.08
N ARG A 25 2.69 8.36 -5.35
CA ARG A 25 1.55 7.92 -6.18
C ARG A 25 1.36 6.38 -6.25
N GLY A 26 1.98 5.63 -5.34
CA GLY A 26 1.93 4.16 -5.36
C GLY A 26 3.15 3.52 -6.01
N VAL A 27 3.00 2.27 -6.46
CA VAL A 27 4.08 1.44 -7.03
C VAL A 27 3.70 0.95 -8.43
N LYS A 28 4.69 0.43 -9.18
CA LYS A 28 4.47 -0.03 -10.55
C LYS A 28 3.90 -1.44 -10.62
N ASN A 29 4.24 -2.28 -9.63
CA ASN A 29 3.98 -3.72 -9.68
C ASN A 29 3.24 -4.20 -8.43
N TRP A 30 2.35 -5.19 -8.58
CA TRP A 30 1.63 -5.83 -7.47
C TRP A 30 2.54 -6.38 -6.36
N LYS A 31 3.72 -6.88 -6.73
CA LYS A 31 4.72 -7.39 -5.77
C LYS A 31 5.24 -6.32 -4.81
N GLU A 32 5.25 -5.06 -5.23
CA GLU A 32 5.77 -3.93 -4.45
C GLU A 32 4.68 -3.28 -3.57
N VAL A 33 3.39 -3.54 -3.87
CA VAL A 33 2.24 -2.87 -3.22
C VAL A 33 2.21 -3.16 -1.74
N SER A 34 2.41 -4.42 -1.33
CA SER A 34 2.35 -4.82 0.09
C SER A 34 3.37 -4.06 0.94
N ALA A 35 4.62 -3.99 0.48
CA ALA A 35 5.68 -3.26 1.18
C ALA A 35 5.45 -1.75 1.18
N TRP A 36 4.83 -1.19 0.12
CA TRP A 36 4.49 0.23 0.05
C TRP A 36 3.34 0.61 1.00
N LEU A 37 2.31 -0.23 1.11
CA LEU A 37 1.20 -0.03 2.05
C LEU A 37 1.67 -0.16 3.50
N GLU A 38 2.48 -1.19 3.80
CA GLU A 38 3.02 -1.43 5.15
C GLU A 38 3.95 -0.29 5.61
N TRP A 39 4.84 0.18 4.74
CA TRP A 39 5.74 1.30 5.05
C TRP A 39 5.00 2.58 5.45
N ARG A 40 3.79 2.77 4.93
CA ARG A 40 2.95 3.95 5.20
C ARG A 40 1.89 3.69 6.28
N GLY A 41 1.77 2.47 6.79
CA GLY A 41 0.70 2.10 7.73
C GLY A 41 -0.69 2.21 7.13
N ILE A 42 -0.85 1.95 5.82
CA ILE A 42 -2.15 2.02 5.15
C ILE A 42 -2.91 0.72 5.40
N GLU A 43 -3.92 0.78 6.27
CA GLU A 43 -4.75 -0.36 6.64
C GLU A 43 -6.03 -0.47 5.82
N ASP A 44 -6.59 0.68 5.40
CA ASP A 44 -7.82 0.75 4.62
C ASP A 44 -7.59 1.48 3.30
N ILE A 45 -8.10 0.88 2.22
CA ILE A 45 -8.02 1.37 0.86
C ILE A 45 -9.44 1.66 0.40
N GLU A 46 -9.71 2.90 0.00
CA GLU A 46 -10.97 3.26 -0.63
C GLU A 46 -10.91 2.95 -2.12
N CYS A 47 -11.75 2.02 -2.58
CA CYS A 47 -11.90 1.72 -4.00
C CYS A 47 -13.07 2.54 -4.54
N ILE A 48 -12.80 3.50 -5.42
CA ILE A 48 -13.81 4.34 -6.07
C ILE A 48 -14.12 3.77 -7.44
N THR A 49 -15.40 3.57 -7.75
CA THR A 49 -15.87 3.22 -9.09
C THR A 49 -17.00 4.19 -9.48
N PRO A 50 -16.89 4.90 -10.62
CA PRO A 50 -18.01 5.71 -11.10
C PRO A 50 -19.16 4.78 -11.49
N ASP A 51 -20.39 5.12 -11.11
CA ASP A 51 -21.58 4.46 -11.64
C ASP A 51 -21.85 4.86 -13.10
N GLN A 52 -22.86 4.26 -13.72
CA GLN A 52 -23.22 4.57 -15.12
C GLN A 52 -23.67 6.03 -15.33
N ALA A 53 -24.05 6.74 -14.27
CA ALA A 53 -24.40 8.17 -14.29
C ALA A 53 -23.18 9.07 -13.99
N GLY A 54 -21.99 8.50 -13.77
CA GLY A 54 -20.76 9.21 -13.45
C GLY A 54 -20.61 9.59 -11.97
N VAL A 55 -21.50 9.12 -11.08
CA VAL A 55 -21.41 9.35 -9.65
C VAL A 55 -20.37 8.42 -9.04
N ALA A 56 -19.36 8.99 -8.40
CA ALA A 56 -18.33 8.23 -7.71
C ALA A 56 -18.93 7.47 -6.51
N ARG A 57 -18.91 6.13 -6.57
CA ARG A 57 -19.35 5.24 -5.49
C ARG A 57 -18.14 4.47 -4.98
N GLY A 58 -17.80 4.69 -3.71
CA GLY A 58 -16.66 4.07 -3.05
C GLY A 58 -17.04 2.85 -2.21
N LYS A 59 -16.14 1.89 -2.10
CA LYS A 59 -16.19 0.86 -1.05
C LYS A 59 -14.83 0.80 -0.36
N MET A 60 -14.85 0.84 0.97
CA MET A 60 -13.66 0.66 1.77
C MET A 60 -13.26 -0.82 1.80
N MET A 61 -11.99 -1.09 1.54
CA MET A 61 -11.41 -2.42 1.51
C MET A 61 -10.11 -2.46 2.32
N PRO A 62 -9.96 -3.42 3.26
CA PRO A 62 -8.72 -3.57 4.01
C PRO A 62 -7.53 -3.93 3.09
N SER A 63 -6.35 -3.36 3.37
CA SER A 63 -5.12 -3.54 2.59
C SER A 63 -4.69 -5.00 2.48
N LYS A 64 -4.84 -5.78 3.56
CA LYS A 64 -4.59 -7.23 3.58
C LYS A 64 -5.48 -8.00 2.60
N LYS A 65 -6.74 -7.56 2.44
CA LYS A 65 -7.69 -8.20 1.52
C LYS A 65 -7.42 -7.79 0.08
N PHE A 66 -6.94 -6.56 -0.12
CA PHE A 66 -6.57 -6.00 -1.42
C PHE A 66 -5.34 -6.68 -2.04
N THR A 67 -4.32 -7.03 -1.24
CA THR A 67 -3.12 -7.72 -1.74
C THR A 67 -3.25 -9.24 -1.76
N SER A 68 -4.25 -9.80 -1.06
CA SER A 68 -4.56 -11.23 -1.15
C SER A 68 -5.04 -11.56 -2.56
N ASN A 69 -4.59 -12.70 -3.11
CA ASN A 69 -4.88 -13.19 -4.46
C ASN A 69 -6.36 -13.63 -4.63
N THR A 70 -7.29 -12.80 -4.13
CA THR A 70 -8.71 -12.89 -4.34
C THR A 70 -9.00 -12.08 -5.58
N SER A 71 -9.52 -12.75 -6.60
CA SER A 71 -10.16 -12.10 -7.74
C SER A 71 -11.07 -10.99 -7.20
N LEU A 72 -10.66 -9.72 -7.37
CA LEU A 72 -11.39 -8.55 -6.93
C LEU A 72 -12.61 -8.43 -7.85
N ALA A 73 -13.62 -9.26 -7.61
CA ALA A 73 -14.86 -9.21 -8.35
C ALA A 73 -15.53 -7.87 -8.06
N LEU A 74 -15.81 -7.12 -9.13
CA LEU A 74 -16.63 -5.92 -9.03
C LEU A 74 -17.98 -6.32 -8.43
N PRO A 75 -18.50 -5.59 -7.43
CA PRO A 75 -19.82 -5.88 -6.88
C PRO A 75 -20.85 -5.81 -8.02
N SER A 76 -21.67 -6.87 -8.18
CA SER A 76 -22.78 -6.89 -9.15
C SER A 76 -23.70 -5.66 -9.03
N ALA A 77 -23.74 -5.06 -7.84
CA ALA A 77 -24.48 -3.82 -7.54
C ALA A 77 -24.07 -2.59 -8.39
N VAL A 78 -22.89 -2.56 -9.01
CA VAL A 78 -22.52 -1.47 -9.95
C VAL A 78 -23.21 -1.63 -11.30
N PHE A 79 -23.65 -2.85 -11.65
CA PHE A 79 -24.24 -3.18 -12.95
C PHE A 79 -25.76 -3.41 -12.90
N MET A 80 -26.37 -3.45 -11.72
CA MET A 80 -27.82 -3.54 -11.58
C MET A 80 -28.44 -2.14 -11.61
N THR A 81 -28.90 -1.73 -12.79
CA THR A 81 -29.82 -0.61 -13.00
C THR A 81 -31.23 -1.19 -13.13
N THR A 82 -32.15 -0.80 -12.23
CA THR A 82 -33.60 -1.02 -12.39
C THR A 82 -34.24 0.26 -12.87
#